data_AF-A0A1R3L376-F1
#
_entry.id   AF-A0A1R3L376-F1
#
_cell.length_a   1.000
_cell.length_b   1.000
_cell.length_c   1.000
_cell.angle_alpha   90.00
_cell.angle_beta   90.00
_cell.angle_gamma   90.00
#
_symmetry.space_group_name_H-M   'P 1'
#
loop_
_entity.id
_entity.type
_entity.pdbx_description
1 polymer ?
#
loop_
_entity_poly.entity_id
_entity_poly.type
_entity_poly.pdbx_seq_one_letter_code
_entity_poly.pdbx_strand_id
1 'polypeptide(L)'
;MNKILNPSYLDGGQQPFRDLQAILKKSASPAVAWVGESGGAYNSGKNHVSNSFVYSFWYLDQLGMAASYDTKTYCRQTLIGGNYGLLDTSTFVPNPDYYSALLWHRLMGSNVLSTSFSGTTDLRAYAHCSKQSQGITLLLINLNSDTTVQVSVST
;
A
#
# COMPACT_ATOMS: atom_id res chain seq x y z
N MET A 1 7.98 7.88 13.43
CA MET A 1 8.16 8.36 12.05
C MET A 1 9.25 7.59 11.31
N ASN A 2 10.46 7.47 11.87
CA ASN A 2 11.63 6.92 11.17
C ASN A 2 11.45 5.55 10.50
N LYS A 3 10.52 4.70 10.97
CA LYS A 3 10.23 3.41 10.33
C LYS A 3 9.36 3.52 9.06
N ILE A 4 8.40 4.44 9.03
CA ILE A 4 7.41 4.57 7.94
C ILE A 4 8.06 5.09 6.64
N LEU A 5 9.11 5.90 6.77
CA LEU A 5 9.83 6.47 5.63
C LEU A 5 11.18 5.80 5.38
N ASN A 6 11.49 4.71 6.08
CA ASN A 6 12.76 3.99 5.89
C ASN A 6 12.54 2.84 4.90
N PRO A 7 13.16 2.88 3.70
CA PRO A 7 12.94 1.88 2.67
C PRO A 7 13.32 0.48 3.15
N SER A 8 14.45 0.33 3.84
CA SER A 8 14.90 -0.98 4.35
C SER A 8 13.97 -1.57 5.40
N TYR A 9 13.26 -0.74 6.17
CA TYR A 9 12.23 -1.22 7.08
C TYR A 9 10.98 -1.68 6.31
N LEU A 10 10.55 -0.92 5.31
CA LEU A 10 9.40 -1.24 4.47
C LEU A 10 9.62 -2.49 3.61
N ASP A 11 10.85 -2.76 3.18
CA ASP A 11 11.22 -3.96 2.42
C ASP A 11 10.93 -5.25 3.20
N GLY A 12 10.97 -5.21 4.53
CA GLY A 12 10.53 -6.33 5.36
C GLY A 12 9.04 -6.63 5.25
N GLY A 13 8.23 -5.63 4.90
CA GLY A 13 6.78 -5.74 4.74
C GLY A 13 6.35 -6.64 3.59
N GLN A 14 7.23 -6.91 2.61
CA GLN A 14 6.94 -7.79 1.49
C GLN A 14 7.00 -9.28 1.85
N GLN A 15 7.76 -9.62 2.90
CA GLN A 15 8.09 -10.98 3.28
C GLN A 15 6.83 -11.86 3.53
N PRO A 16 5.83 -11.41 4.31
CA PRO A 16 4.63 -12.23 4.55
C PRO A 16 3.83 -12.51 3.27
N PHE A 17 3.74 -11.53 2.37
CA PHE A 17 3.03 -11.70 1.10
C PHE A 17 3.74 -12.71 0.19
N ARG A 18 5.07 -12.61 0.08
CA ARG A 18 5.89 -13.54 -0.69
C ARG A 18 5.76 -14.97 -0.17
N ASP A 19 5.84 -15.14 1.15
CA ASP A 19 5.77 -16.45 1.78
C ASP A 19 4.38 -17.08 1.63
N LEU A 20 3.31 -16.30 1.82
CA LEU A 20 1.94 -16.77 1.59
C LEU A 20 1.73 -17.18 0.13
N GLN A 21 2.21 -16.37 -0.82
CA GLN A 21 2.13 -16.73 -2.24
C GLN A 21 2.88 -18.04 -2.53
N ALA A 22 4.06 -18.23 -1.94
CA ALA A 22 4.84 -19.46 -2.10
C ALA A 22 4.14 -20.69 -1.50
N ILE A 23 3.44 -20.53 -0.38
CA ILE A 23 2.61 -21.58 0.22
C ILE A 23 1.44 -21.92 -0.70
N LEU A 24 0.71 -20.92 -1.19
CA LEU A 24 -0.45 -21.12 -2.07
C LEU A 24 -0.07 -21.80 -3.39
N LYS A 25 1.07 -21.43 -3.99
CA LYS A 25 1.61 -22.09 -5.19
C LYS A 25 1.92 -23.57 -5.00
N LYS A 26 2.13 -24.03 -3.75
CA LYS A 26 2.40 -25.42 -3.39
C LYS A 26 1.18 -26.14 -2.82
N SER A 27 0.07 -25.44 -2.61
CA SER A 27 -1.15 -26.02 -2.04
C SER A 27 -1.80 -26.99 -3.03
N ALA A 28 -2.26 -28.14 -2.52
CA ALA A 28 -3.02 -29.10 -3.32
C ALA A 28 -4.44 -28.59 -3.65
N SER A 29 -4.98 -27.70 -2.81
CA SER A 29 -6.30 -27.10 -3.00
C SER A 29 -6.18 -25.66 -3.49
N PRO A 30 -6.96 -25.24 -4.50
CA PRO A 30 -7.03 -23.85 -4.91
C PRO A 30 -7.51 -22.96 -3.75
N ALA A 31 -6.72 -21.94 -3.43
CA ALA A 31 -7.05 -20.95 -2.41
C ALA A 31 -6.52 -19.57 -2.82
N VAL A 32 -7.14 -18.52 -2.30
CA VAL A 32 -6.80 -17.12 -2.59
C VAL A 32 -6.33 -16.41 -1.33
N ALA A 33 -5.30 -15.56 -1.46
CA ALA A 33 -4.76 -14.79 -0.35
C ALA A 33 -5.60 -13.55 -0.06
N TRP A 34 -6.00 -13.37 1.19
CA TRP A 34 -6.67 -12.17 1.70
C TRP A 34 -5.91 -11.65 2.92
N VAL A 35 -5.71 -10.34 3.00
CA VAL A 35 -5.36 -9.68 4.27
C VAL A 35 -6.66 -9.41 5.01
N GLY A 36 -6.95 -10.23 6.02
CA GLY A 36 -8.18 -10.13 6.81
C GLY A 36 -8.22 -8.93 7.76
N GLU A 37 -7.05 -8.44 8.17
CA GLU A 37 -6.90 -7.23 9.00
C GLU A 37 -5.49 -6.67 8.81
N SER A 38 -5.36 -5.36 8.62
CA SER A 38 -4.08 -4.66 8.73
C SER A 38 -4.27 -3.18 9.03
N GLY A 39 -3.53 -2.67 10.02
CA GLY A 39 -3.52 -1.26 10.40
C GLY A 39 -2.11 -0.71 10.68
N GLY A 40 -1.06 -1.49 10.37
CA GLY A 40 0.38 -1.16 10.37
C GLY A 40 1.03 -0.75 11.68
N ALA A 41 0.25 -0.35 12.66
CA ALA A 41 0.64 -0.13 14.04
C ALA A 41 -0.45 -0.72 14.94
N TYR A 42 -0.09 -1.74 15.71
CA TYR A 42 -0.99 -2.38 16.68
C TYR A 42 -1.35 -1.40 17.82
N ASN A 43 -2.24 -1.81 18.74
CA ASN A 43 -2.74 -0.99 19.85
C ASN A 43 -3.39 0.33 19.41
N SER A 44 -4.29 0.26 18.42
CA SER A 44 -5.05 1.41 17.91
C SER A 44 -4.20 2.48 17.21
N GLY A 45 -3.04 2.12 16.70
CA GLY A 45 -2.14 3.06 16.02
C GLY A 45 -1.57 4.12 16.96
N LYS A 46 -1.01 5.18 16.38
CA LYS A 46 -0.32 6.25 17.11
C LYS A 46 -0.85 7.60 16.66
N ASN A 47 -1.42 8.36 17.61
CA ASN A 47 -1.88 9.72 17.35
C ASN A 47 -0.74 10.59 16.77
N HIS A 48 -1.10 11.48 15.84
CA HIS A 48 -0.22 12.30 15.01
C HIS A 48 0.68 11.53 14.03
N VAL A 49 0.54 10.21 13.95
CA VAL A 49 1.27 9.37 13.00
C VAL A 49 0.31 8.59 12.12
N SER A 50 -0.52 7.70 12.69
CA SER A 50 -1.41 6.84 11.90
C SER A 50 -2.68 7.53 11.40
N ASN A 51 -2.98 8.72 11.93
CA ASN A 51 -4.05 9.61 11.49
C ASN A 51 -3.53 10.83 10.72
N SER A 52 -2.24 10.85 10.36
CA SER A 52 -1.64 11.95 9.60
C SER A 52 -1.13 11.49 8.23
N PHE A 53 -0.82 12.45 7.36
CA PHE A 53 -0.46 12.17 5.96
C PHE A 53 0.75 11.23 5.81
N VAL A 54 1.69 11.25 6.75
CA VAL A 54 2.87 10.37 6.71
C VAL A 54 2.49 8.89 6.68
N TYR A 55 1.32 8.52 7.20
CA TYR A 55 0.87 7.13 7.19
C TYR A 55 0.47 6.62 5.80
N SER A 56 0.08 7.53 4.90
CA SER A 56 -0.33 7.17 3.55
C SER A 56 0.80 6.53 2.75
N PHE A 57 2.07 6.88 3.06
CA PHE A 57 3.24 6.21 2.49
C PHE A 57 3.24 4.72 2.79
N TRP A 58 3.09 4.34 4.06
CA TRP A 58 2.99 2.94 4.46
C TRP A 58 1.75 2.28 3.87
N TYR A 59 0.59 2.94 3.93
CA TYR A 59 -0.67 2.32 3.51
C TYR A 59 -0.70 2.01 2.00
N LEU A 60 -0.31 2.97 1.16
CA LEU A 60 -0.24 2.78 -0.29
C LEU A 60 0.83 1.75 -0.66
N ASP A 61 1.96 1.75 0.05
CA ASP A 61 3.01 0.75 -0.12
C ASP A 61 2.50 -0.68 0.18
N GLN A 62 1.72 -0.85 1.25
CA GLN A 62 1.11 -2.15 1.57
C GLN A 62 0.09 -2.61 0.53
N LEU A 63 -0.73 -1.71 -0.01
CA LEU A 63 -1.67 -2.05 -1.08
C LEU A 63 -0.91 -2.49 -2.34
N GLY A 64 0.16 -1.76 -2.69
CA GLY A 64 1.07 -2.11 -3.78
C GLY A 64 1.72 -3.48 -3.60
N MET A 65 2.35 -3.72 -2.45
CA MET A 65 3.00 -5.00 -2.16
C MET A 65 2.00 -6.16 -2.15
N ALA A 66 0.84 -6.00 -1.49
CA ALA A 66 -0.19 -7.04 -1.46
C ALA A 66 -0.64 -7.43 -2.87
N ALA A 67 -0.89 -6.43 -3.73
CA ALA A 67 -1.28 -6.64 -5.12
C ALA A 67 -0.19 -7.36 -5.93
N SER A 68 1.08 -6.94 -5.81
CA SER A 68 2.22 -7.56 -6.51
C SER A 68 2.42 -9.04 -6.18
N TYR A 69 1.97 -9.49 -5.00
CA TYR A 69 2.03 -10.89 -4.56
C TYR A 69 0.69 -11.63 -4.68
N ASP A 70 -0.23 -11.13 -5.51
CA ASP A 70 -1.50 -11.77 -5.82
C ASP A 70 -2.50 -11.89 -4.65
N THR A 71 -2.38 -11.00 -3.65
CA THR A 71 -3.38 -10.87 -2.59
C THR A 71 -4.62 -10.17 -3.14
N LYS A 72 -5.78 -10.83 -3.06
CA LYS A 72 -7.01 -10.40 -3.74
C LYS A 72 -7.85 -9.39 -2.96
N THR A 73 -7.70 -9.38 -1.63
CA THR A 73 -8.46 -8.51 -0.73
C THR A 73 -7.56 -7.95 0.35
N TYR A 74 -7.75 -6.66 0.68
CA TYR A 74 -7.04 -5.99 1.76
C TYR A 74 -8.03 -5.29 2.70
N CYS A 75 -8.23 -5.86 3.88
CA CYS A 75 -9.10 -5.29 4.90
C CYS A 75 -8.31 -4.33 5.81
N ARG A 76 -8.55 -3.03 5.63
CA ARG A 76 -7.95 -1.98 6.46
C ARG A 76 -8.62 -1.93 7.84
N GLN A 77 -7.81 -2.11 8.87
CA GLN A 77 -8.15 -1.78 10.24
C GLN A 77 -7.90 -0.27 10.45
N THR A 78 -8.93 0.58 10.57
CA THR A 78 -10.39 0.34 10.52
C THR A 78 -11.04 1.39 9.61
N LEU A 79 -12.32 1.21 9.27
CA LEU A 79 -13.12 2.34 8.75
C LEU A 79 -13.25 3.45 9.81
N ILE A 80 -13.58 3.08 11.04
CA ILE A 80 -13.69 3.98 12.19
C ILE A 80 -13.21 3.27 13.46
N GLY A 81 -12.52 4.00 14.35
CA GLY A 81 -12.00 3.49 15.61
C GLY A 81 -10.47 3.46 15.65
N GLY A 82 -9.88 3.93 16.75
CA GLY A 82 -8.42 4.05 16.90
C GLY A 82 -7.80 5.14 16.02
N ASN A 83 -6.51 5.38 16.21
CA ASN A 83 -5.75 6.41 15.48
C ASN A 83 -5.42 6.00 14.03
N TYR A 84 -5.64 4.74 13.63
CA TYR A 84 -5.45 4.30 12.24
C TYR A 84 -6.76 4.33 11.43
N GLY A 85 -7.87 4.76 12.05
CA GLY A 85 -9.18 4.76 11.42
C GLY A 85 -9.20 5.67 10.20
N LEU A 86 -9.87 5.26 9.12
CA LEU A 86 -10.03 6.09 7.93
C LEU A 86 -10.87 7.35 8.23
N LEU A 87 -11.81 7.25 9.17
CA LEU A 87 -12.60 8.38 9.67
C LEU A 87 -12.20 8.68 11.13
N ASP A 88 -12.12 9.96 11.46
CA ASP A 88 -12.02 10.40 12.84
C ASP A 88 -13.22 9.91 13.66
N THR A 89 -12.96 9.42 14.88
CA THR A 89 -13.98 8.73 15.68
C THR A 89 -15.07 9.63 16.22
N SER A 90 -14.79 10.93 16.36
CA SER A 90 -15.69 11.88 17.00
C SER A 90 -16.40 12.75 15.97
N THR A 91 -15.69 13.15 14.93
CA THR A 91 -16.15 14.11 13.93
C THR A 91 -16.57 13.46 12.61
N PHE A 92 -16.19 12.20 12.38
CA PHE A 92 -16.34 11.48 11.11
C PHE A 92 -15.63 12.13 9.92
N VAL A 93 -14.78 13.13 10.16
CA VAL A 93 -13.96 13.74 9.12
C VAL A 93 -12.94 12.71 8.62
N PRO A 94 -12.78 12.53 7.30
CA PRO A 94 -11.81 11.59 6.77
C PRO A 94 -10.36 11.97 7.11
N ASN A 95 -9.61 11.02 7.67
CA ASN A 95 -8.16 11.11 7.80
C ASN A 95 -7.50 10.98 6.41
N PRO A 96 -6.23 11.41 6.24
CA PRO A 96 -5.54 11.38 4.95
C PRO A 96 -5.58 10.01 4.23
N ASP A 97 -5.49 8.91 4.99
CA ASP A 97 -5.55 7.56 4.44
C ASP A 97 -6.88 7.19 3.77
N TYR A 98 -7.98 7.84 4.14
CA TYR A 98 -9.25 7.67 3.43
C TYR A 98 -9.10 8.07 1.96
N TYR A 99 -8.43 9.20 1.70
CA TYR A 99 -8.19 9.68 0.34
C TYR A 99 -7.19 8.78 -0.41
N SER A 100 -6.20 8.22 0.29
CA SER A 100 -5.31 7.20 -0.27
C SER A 100 -6.09 5.96 -0.73
N ALA A 101 -6.99 5.43 0.10
CA ALA A 101 -7.89 4.34 -0.28
C ALA A 101 -8.83 4.74 -1.43
N LEU A 102 -9.36 5.95 -1.41
CA LEU A 102 -10.28 6.45 -2.44
C LEU A 102 -9.59 6.57 -3.80
N LEU A 103 -8.39 7.15 -3.84
CA LEU A 103 -7.60 7.30 -5.07
C LEU A 103 -7.17 5.93 -5.60
N TRP A 104 -6.67 5.05 -4.73
CA TRP A 104 -6.38 3.65 -5.10
C TRP A 104 -7.63 3.00 -5.71
N HIS A 105 -8.77 3.07 -5.03
CA HIS A 105 -10.02 2.50 -5.50
C HIS A 105 -10.49 3.09 -6.83
N ARG A 106 -10.28 4.38 -7.10
CA ARG A 106 -10.75 5.01 -8.34
C ARG A 106 -9.81 4.76 -9.53
N LEU A 107 -8.50 4.66 -9.29
CA LEU A 107 -7.48 4.68 -10.34
C LEU A 107 -6.90 3.30 -10.64
N MET A 108 -6.54 2.53 -9.60
CA MET A 108 -5.84 1.24 -9.75
C MET A 108 -6.84 0.14 -10.12
N GLY A 109 -6.67 -0.48 -11.30
CA GLY A 109 -7.49 -1.60 -11.76
C GLY A 109 -7.11 -2.94 -11.11
N SER A 110 -7.87 -4.00 -11.43
CA SER A 110 -7.63 -5.35 -10.89
C SER A 110 -6.45 -6.08 -11.53
N ASN A 111 -6.00 -5.65 -12.72
CA ASN A 111 -4.90 -6.27 -13.44
C ASN A 111 -3.58 -5.61 -13.01
N VAL A 112 -2.83 -6.32 -12.18
CA VAL A 112 -1.51 -5.89 -11.68
C VAL A 112 -0.45 -6.13 -12.76
N LEU A 113 0.46 -5.17 -12.96
CA LEU A 113 1.55 -5.26 -13.92
C LEU A 113 2.89 -5.48 -13.21
N SER A 114 3.75 -6.29 -13.80
CA SER A 114 5.13 -6.41 -13.35
C SER A 114 5.83 -5.06 -13.48
N THR A 115 6.28 -4.52 -12.35
CA THR A 115 6.91 -3.19 -12.29
C THR A 115 8.32 -3.35 -11.78
N SER A 116 9.30 -2.87 -12.54
CA SER A 116 10.70 -2.79 -12.13
C SER A 116 11.18 -1.36 -12.22
N PHE A 117 12.01 -0.94 -11.28
CA PHE A 117 12.60 0.38 -11.26
C PHE A 117 14.12 0.25 -11.11
N SER A 118 14.85 1.02 -11.93
CA SER A 118 16.31 1.15 -11.85
C SER A 118 16.63 2.55 -11.33
N GLY A 119 17.16 2.66 -10.11
CA GLY A 119 17.48 3.94 -9.50
C GLY A 119 17.63 3.84 -7.98
N THR A 120 17.26 4.92 -7.28
CA THR A 120 17.30 4.98 -5.80
C THR A 120 16.34 4.00 -5.13
N THR A 121 16.74 3.44 -3.99
CA THR A 121 15.87 2.60 -3.14
C THR A 121 14.79 3.41 -2.42
N ASP A 122 14.88 4.74 -2.44
CA ASP A 122 13.90 5.63 -1.80
C ASP A 122 12.62 5.81 -2.64
N LEU A 123 12.62 5.37 -3.90
CA LEU A 123 11.43 5.42 -4.76
C LEU A 123 10.82 4.02 -4.87
N ARG A 124 9.52 3.92 -4.57
CA ARG A 124 8.73 2.70 -4.72
C ARG A 124 7.71 2.89 -5.83
N ALA A 125 7.56 1.87 -6.68
CA ALA A 125 6.72 1.95 -7.87
C ALA A 125 5.82 0.73 -8.01
N TYR A 126 4.55 0.96 -8.30
CA TYR A 126 3.55 -0.06 -8.58
C TYR A 126 2.74 0.36 -9.80
N ALA A 127 2.45 -0.59 -10.70
CA ALA A 127 1.66 -0.32 -11.90
C ALA A 127 0.52 -1.32 -12.07
N HIS A 128 -0.64 -0.81 -12.44
CA HIS A 128 -1.84 -1.59 -12.75
C HIS A 128 -2.42 -1.11 -14.08
N CYS A 129 -3.23 -1.93 -14.76
CA CYS A 129 -4.15 -1.38 -15.76
C CYS A 129 -5.06 -0.34 -15.09
N SER A 130 -5.38 0.74 -15.80
CA SER A 130 -6.26 1.78 -15.29
C SER A 130 -7.68 1.25 -15.09
N LYS A 131 -8.34 1.63 -13.99
CA LYS A 131 -9.64 1.05 -13.63
C LYS A 131 -10.79 1.45 -14.55
N GLN A 132 -10.79 2.70 -15.02
CA GLN A 132 -11.93 3.29 -15.77
C GLN A 132 -11.60 3.65 -17.21
N SER A 133 -10.35 3.46 -17.65
CA SER A 133 -9.89 3.86 -18.98
C SER A 133 -8.87 2.87 -19.52
N GLN A 134 -8.66 2.92 -20.83
CA GLN A 134 -7.54 2.23 -21.44
C GLN A 134 -6.24 2.95 -21.05
N GLY A 135 -5.30 2.22 -20.45
CA GLY A 135 -4.00 2.76 -20.07
C GLY A 135 -3.43 2.10 -18.81
N ILE A 136 -2.31 2.64 -18.34
CA ILE A 136 -1.61 2.20 -17.13
C ILE A 136 -1.72 3.28 -16.07
N THR A 137 -2.08 2.89 -14.85
CA THR A 137 -1.96 3.76 -13.67
C THR A 137 -0.70 3.38 -12.92
N LEU A 138 0.16 4.37 -12.66
CA LEU A 138 1.36 4.20 -11.84
C LEU A 138 1.15 4.88 -10.47
N LEU A 139 1.50 4.17 -9.41
CA LEU A 139 1.72 4.71 -8.08
C LEU A 139 3.22 4.84 -7.86
N LEU A 140 3.68 6.05 -7.54
CA LEU A 140 5.06 6.35 -7.20
C LEU A 140 5.11 6.94 -5.78
N ILE A 141 5.95 6.38 -4.93
CA ILE A 141 6.13 6.81 -3.54
C ILE A 141 7.59 7.21 -3.36
N ASN A 142 7.84 8.50 -3.21
CA ASN A 142 9.18 9.04 -2.91
C ASN A 142 9.33 9.19 -1.39
N LEU A 143 10.19 8.38 -0.78
CA LEU A 143 10.42 8.34 0.66
C LEU A 143 11.46 9.37 1.13
N ASN A 144 12.20 9.99 0.21
CA ASN A 144 13.24 10.96 0.52
C ASN A 144 12.65 12.38 0.57
N SER A 145 12.87 13.10 1.66
CA SER A 145 12.35 14.46 1.85
C SER A 145 13.10 15.53 1.05
N ASP A 146 14.34 15.24 0.66
CA ASP A 146 15.29 16.26 0.18
C ASP A 146 15.61 16.06 -1.31
N THR A 147 15.10 14.98 -1.91
CA THR A 147 15.44 14.57 -3.27
C THR A 147 14.22 14.62 -4.18
N THR A 148 14.32 15.41 -5.24
CA THR A 148 13.38 15.31 -6.36
C THR A 148 13.83 14.19 -7.30
N VAL A 149 12.94 13.24 -7.59
CA VAL A 149 13.22 12.14 -8.53
C VAL A 149 12.48 12.39 -9.84
N GLN A 150 13.23 12.41 -10.94
CA GLN A 150 12.67 12.46 -12.29
C GLN A 150 12.51 11.03 -12.82
N VAL A 151 11.28 10.66 -13.19
CA VAL A 151 10.96 9.30 -13.63
C VAL A 151 10.65 9.31 -15.12
N SER A 152 11.34 8.46 -15.88
CA SER A 152 11.00 8.14 -17.27
C SER A 152 10.33 6.77 -17.31
N VAL A 153 9.25 6.65 -18.08
CA VAL A 153 8.48 5.41 -18.20
C VAL A 153 8.86 4.69 -19.49
N SER A 154 9.16 3.40 -19.40
CA SER A 154 9.32 2.48 -20.53
C SER A 154 8.35 1.30 -20.34
N THR A 155 7.62 0.95 -21.40
CA THR A 155 6.65 -0.16 -21.43
C THR A 155 7.09 -1.27 -22.34
#